data_AF-A0A967C6V5-F1
#
_entry.id   AF-A0A967C6V5-F1
#
_cell.length_a   1.000
_cell.length_b   1.000
_cell.length_c   1.000
_cell.angle_alpha   90.00
_cell.angle_beta   90.00
_cell.angle_gamma   90.00
#
_symmetry.space_group_name_H-M   'P 1'
#
loop_
_entity.id
_entity.type
_entity.pdbx_description
1 polymer ?
#
loop_
_entity_poly.entity_id
_entity_poly.type
_entity_poly.pdbx_seq_one_letter_code
_entity_poly.pdbx_strand_id
1 'polypeptide(L)'
;SAAAWNIALLGYCFVAALVPLWLLMQPRGALGGYFLYIITFAGVVGAIVGGLRGELDIAAPAWGAAPLLATGGALPPLFPILFITIACGACSGFHAIVASGTTAKQLNHLRDARPVAYGAMLLEAFFACISLAAVMILAQPSGRPDAVFANGVALFLHHATFGLLPVGVAHGFALLCFATFIFDTLDACTRLARYVLMELLGWVGTAHALLATAITLAGPLVLALLPPAEVGGKTLPLWRVFWGLFGTSNQLLAALTLLGLTVWLYRRGRGAWFTFVPAVLMLSVSLWSLGLMLQTYLGRLRGSAPIATVQHIEAGVAALLVVLAGWLVIEALVLTRSLRRPRVGPSAKAAA
;
A
#
# COMPACT_ATOMS: atom_id res chain seq x y z
N SER A 1 -20.08 -18.01 -9.52
CA SER A 1 -20.22 -16.57 -9.86
C SER A 1 -19.13 -15.77 -9.15
N ALA A 2 -18.87 -14.52 -9.54
CA ALA A 2 -17.89 -13.65 -8.86
C ALA A 2 -18.22 -13.44 -7.36
N ALA A 3 -19.51 -13.33 -7.02
CA ALA A 3 -19.96 -13.22 -5.63
C ALA A 3 -19.58 -14.45 -4.78
N ALA A 4 -19.71 -15.66 -5.34
CA ALA A 4 -19.29 -16.88 -4.64
C ALA A 4 -17.79 -16.89 -4.32
N TRP A 5 -16.96 -16.43 -5.27
CA TRP A 5 -15.52 -16.28 -5.04
C TRP A 5 -15.20 -15.22 -3.99
N ASN A 6 -15.90 -14.08 -3.99
CA ASN A 6 -15.72 -13.06 -2.95
C ASN A 6 -16.02 -13.62 -1.55
N ILE A 7 -17.11 -14.38 -1.40
CA ILE A 7 -17.48 -15.00 -0.13
C ILE A 7 -16.45 -16.06 0.28
N ALA A 8 -15.99 -16.89 -0.67
CA ALA A 8 -14.96 -17.89 -0.41
C ALA A 8 -13.64 -17.24 0.04
N LEU A 9 -13.25 -16.12 -0.59
CA LEU A 9 -12.08 -15.34 -0.21
C LEU A 9 -12.21 -14.77 1.20
N LEU A 10 -13.36 -14.21 1.56
CA LEU A 10 -13.59 -13.70 2.92
C LEU A 10 -13.56 -14.82 3.97
N GLY A 11 -14.11 -15.99 3.65
CA GLY A 11 -14.00 -17.18 4.48
C GLY A 11 -12.54 -17.62 4.65
N TYR A 12 -11.77 -17.59 3.58
CA TYR A 12 -10.31 -17.80 3.63
C TYR A 12 -9.62 -16.78 4.55
N CYS A 13 -9.88 -15.47 4.40
CA CYS A 13 -9.29 -14.43 5.25
C CYS A 13 -9.59 -14.68 6.74
N PHE A 14 -10.81 -15.11 7.05
CA PHE A 14 -11.25 -15.37 8.41
C PHE A 14 -10.40 -16.49 9.04
N VAL A 15 -10.26 -17.62 8.34
CA VAL A 15 -9.45 -18.74 8.81
C VAL A 15 -7.98 -18.34 8.87
N ALA A 16 -7.46 -17.71 7.82
CA ALA A 16 -6.06 -17.30 7.72
C ALA A 16 -5.65 -16.37 8.86
N ALA A 17 -6.48 -15.40 9.24
CA ALA A 17 -6.18 -14.46 10.33
C ALA A 17 -6.14 -15.11 11.72
N LEU A 18 -6.79 -16.26 11.89
CA LEU A 18 -6.88 -16.99 13.17
C LEU A 18 -5.77 -18.04 13.33
N VAL A 19 -5.37 -18.70 12.25
CA VAL A 19 -4.31 -19.72 12.30
C VAL A 19 -2.95 -19.10 12.68
N PRO A 20 -2.05 -19.88 13.30
CA PRO A 20 -0.72 -19.41 13.63
C PRO A 20 0.05 -18.91 12.41
N LEU A 21 0.86 -17.86 12.60
CA LEU A 21 1.64 -17.20 11.55
C LEU A 21 2.51 -18.19 10.74
N TRP A 22 3.17 -19.10 11.45
CA TRP A 22 4.12 -20.07 10.89
C TRP A 22 3.44 -21.11 9.98
N LEU A 23 2.14 -21.36 10.18
CA LEU A 23 1.43 -22.42 9.45
C LEU A 23 1.08 -22.00 8.02
N LEU A 24 0.65 -20.73 7.85
CA LEU A 24 0.15 -20.25 6.57
C LEU A 24 0.96 -19.06 6.04
N MET A 25 1.06 -17.99 6.82
CA MET A 25 1.65 -16.73 6.35
C MET A 25 3.16 -16.85 6.09
N GLN A 26 3.90 -17.58 6.92
CA GLN A 26 5.35 -17.74 6.76
C GLN A 26 5.75 -18.53 5.49
N PRO A 27 5.25 -19.77 5.24
CA PRO A 27 5.59 -20.49 4.02
C PRO A 27 5.09 -19.78 2.76
N ARG A 28 3.92 -19.15 2.85
CA ARG A 28 3.36 -18.36 1.75
C ARG A 28 4.21 -17.13 1.44
N GLY A 29 4.59 -16.36 2.46
CA GLY A 29 5.47 -15.20 2.30
C GLY A 29 6.85 -15.57 1.75
N ALA A 30 7.36 -16.78 2.04
CA ALA A 30 8.59 -17.28 1.42
C ALA A 30 8.41 -17.52 -0.09
N LEU A 31 7.28 -18.13 -0.51
CA LEU A 31 6.94 -18.30 -1.93
C LEU A 31 6.77 -16.95 -2.64
N GLY A 32 6.07 -16.00 -2.01
CA GLY A 32 5.95 -14.63 -2.50
C GLY A 32 7.31 -13.97 -2.69
N GLY A 33 8.23 -14.15 -1.75
CA GLY A 33 9.62 -13.69 -1.86
C GLY A 33 10.36 -14.28 -3.07
N TYR A 34 10.24 -15.59 -3.31
CA TYR A 34 10.85 -16.21 -4.50
C TYR A 34 10.28 -15.66 -5.80
N PHE A 35 8.96 -15.51 -5.89
CA PHE A 35 8.32 -14.90 -7.07
C PHE A 35 8.79 -13.46 -7.28
N LEU A 36 8.91 -12.67 -6.22
CA LEU A 36 9.47 -11.32 -6.28
C LEU A 36 10.91 -11.31 -6.80
N TYR A 37 11.78 -12.23 -6.34
CA TYR A 37 13.15 -12.31 -6.84
C TYR A 37 13.20 -12.71 -8.31
N ILE A 38 12.43 -13.73 -8.71
CA ILE A 38 12.39 -14.22 -10.09
C ILE A 38 11.91 -13.13 -11.05
N ILE A 39 10.76 -12.51 -10.75
CA ILE A 39 10.16 -11.49 -11.62
C ILE A 39 11.03 -10.23 -11.71
N THR A 40 11.70 -9.87 -10.62
CA THR A 40 12.59 -8.70 -10.59
C THR A 40 13.85 -8.97 -11.41
N PHE A 41 14.51 -10.11 -11.19
CA PHE A 41 15.71 -10.49 -11.93
C PHE A 41 15.42 -10.65 -13.42
N ALA A 42 14.40 -11.44 -13.76
CA ALA A 42 14.02 -11.64 -15.15
C ALA A 42 13.45 -10.36 -15.78
N GLY A 43 12.80 -9.51 -15.00
CA GLY A 43 12.39 -8.16 -15.42
C GLY A 43 13.57 -7.31 -15.90
N VAL A 44 14.65 -7.27 -15.11
CA VAL A 44 15.88 -6.55 -15.45
C VAL A 44 16.54 -7.13 -16.69
N VAL A 45 16.77 -8.44 -16.72
CA VAL A 45 17.41 -9.11 -17.87
C VAL A 45 16.57 -8.92 -19.13
N GLY A 46 15.24 -9.08 -19.01
CA GLY A 46 14.30 -8.91 -20.11
C GLY A 46 14.26 -7.51 -20.67
N ALA A 47 14.24 -6.50 -19.80
CA ALA A 47 14.31 -5.09 -20.21
C ALA A 47 15.61 -4.78 -20.96
N ILE A 48 16.75 -5.28 -20.47
CA ILE A 48 18.06 -5.09 -21.13
C ILE A 48 18.10 -5.82 -22.48
N VAL A 49 17.74 -7.10 -22.52
CA VAL A 49 17.80 -7.91 -23.76
C VAL A 49 16.83 -7.38 -24.80
N GLY A 50 15.57 -7.15 -24.44
CA GLY A 50 14.56 -6.63 -25.37
C GLY A 50 14.90 -5.21 -25.85
N GLY A 51 15.45 -4.37 -24.97
CA GLY A 51 15.94 -3.03 -25.34
C GLY A 51 17.13 -3.07 -26.29
N LEU A 52 18.13 -3.93 -26.05
CA LEU A 52 19.29 -4.09 -26.94
C LEU A 52 18.92 -4.68 -28.31
N ARG A 53 17.83 -5.45 -28.40
CA ARG A 53 17.31 -5.99 -29.65
C ARG A 53 16.40 -5.01 -30.42
N GLY A 54 16.03 -3.88 -29.81
CA GLY A 54 15.06 -2.95 -30.40
C GLY A 54 13.64 -3.53 -30.47
N GLU A 55 13.32 -4.49 -29.62
CA GLU A 55 12.00 -5.16 -29.56
C GLU A 55 11.09 -4.55 -28.49
N LEU A 56 11.62 -3.66 -27.65
CA LEU A 56 10.91 -2.97 -26.57
C LEU A 56 10.98 -1.45 -26.75
N ASP A 57 9.94 -0.89 -27.34
CA ASP A 57 9.78 0.56 -27.45
C ASP A 57 8.96 1.12 -26.28
N ILE A 58 9.34 2.31 -25.82
CA ILE A 58 8.53 3.07 -24.86
C ILE A 58 7.32 3.62 -25.63
N ALA A 59 6.17 3.00 -25.40
CA ALA A 59 4.93 3.34 -26.08
C ALA A 59 4.01 4.23 -25.22
N ALA A 60 4.22 4.27 -23.91
CA ALA A 60 3.47 5.14 -23.00
C ALA A 60 3.96 6.60 -23.10
N PRO A 61 3.05 7.59 -23.16
CA PRO A 61 3.44 8.99 -23.18
C PRO A 61 4.09 9.39 -21.84
N ALA A 62 5.24 10.08 -21.91
CA ALA A 62 5.91 10.62 -20.72
C ALA A 62 5.01 11.58 -19.93
N TRP A 63 4.13 12.29 -20.63
CA TRP A 63 3.10 13.16 -20.07
C TRP A 63 1.75 12.76 -20.65
N GLY A 64 0.88 12.19 -19.82
CA GLY A 64 -0.48 11.85 -20.22
C GLY A 64 -1.42 13.07 -20.11
N ALA A 65 -2.28 13.26 -21.11
CA ALA A 65 -3.47 14.12 -20.99
C ALA A 65 -4.65 13.42 -20.28
N ALA A 66 -4.53 12.11 -20.02
CA ALA A 66 -5.59 11.27 -19.45
C ALA A 66 -5.54 11.23 -17.91
N PRO A 67 -6.67 11.35 -17.19
CA PRO A 67 -6.66 11.43 -15.74
C PRO A 67 -6.34 10.09 -15.07
N LEU A 68 -5.38 10.11 -14.13
CA LEU A 68 -4.98 8.96 -13.31
C LEU A 68 -6.15 8.36 -12.48
N LEU A 69 -7.17 9.18 -12.20
CA LEU A 69 -8.39 8.85 -11.46
C LEU A 69 -9.64 9.43 -12.15
N ALA A 70 -9.81 9.19 -13.45
CA ALA A 70 -10.92 9.74 -14.24
C ALA A 70 -12.29 9.25 -13.75
N THR A 71 -12.92 10.04 -12.90
CA THR A 71 -14.33 9.92 -12.52
C THR A 71 -14.93 11.33 -12.45
N GLY A 72 -15.16 11.91 -13.64
CA GLY A 72 -16.14 12.99 -13.85
C GLY A 72 -15.75 14.44 -13.56
N GLY A 73 -14.47 14.80 -13.39
CA GLY A 73 -14.06 16.19 -13.15
C GLY A 73 -12.54 16.37 -13.23
N ALA A 74 -12.09 17.61 -13.44
CA ALA A 74 -10.71 18.00 -13.72
C ALA A 74 -9.66 17.40 -12.75
N LEU A 75 -8.47 17.13 -13.31
CA LEU A 75 -7.32 16.49 -12.67
C LEU A 75 -6.97 17.10 -11.31
N PRO A 76 -6.82 16.29 -10.24
CA PRO A 76 -5.91 16.67 -9.17
C PRO A 76 -4.46 16.53 -9.70
N PRO A 77 -3.58 17.50 -9.42
CA PRO A 77 -2.21 17.54 -9.96
C PRO A 77 -1.37 16.30 -9.58
N LEU A 78 -0.36 15.97 -10.40
CA LEU A 78 0.60 14.88 -10.14
C LEU A 78 1.16 14.97 -8.72
N PHE A 79 1.54 16.18 -8.31
CA PHE A 79 1.80 16.50 -6.92
C PHE A 79 0.54 17.10 -6.31
N PRO A 80 -0.01 16.59 -5.19
CA PRO A 80 0.53 15.59 -4.27
C PRO A 80 0.11 14.13 -4.56
N ILE A 81 -0.78 13.90 -5.53
CA ILE A 81 -1.49 12.61 -5.67
C ILE A 81 -0.55 11.43 -5.93
N LEU A 82 0.58 11.65 -6.58
CA LEU A 82 1.61 10.64 -6.83
C LEU A 82 2.03 9.91 -5.54
N PHE A 83 2.15 10.64 -4.43
CA PHE A 83 2.57 10.08 -3.15
C PHE A 83 1.52 9.18 -2.51
N ILE A 84 0.24 9.32 -2.88
CA ILE A 84 -0.83 8.43 -2.39
C ILE A 84 -1.09 7.28 -3.36
N THR A 85 -0.78 7.44 -4.65
CA THR A 85 -1.02 6.41 -5.67
C THR A 85 0.14 5.41 -5.78
N ILE A 86 1.39 5.86 -5.63
CA ILE A 86 2.60 5.02 -5.57
C ILE A 86 3.00 4.85 -4.10
N ALA A 87 2.08 4.31 -3.30
CA ALA A 87 2.20 4.29 -1.84
C ALA A 87 3.51 3.61 -1.38
N CYS A 88 3.64 2.28 -1.58
CA CYS A 88 4.74 1.54 -0.98
C CYS A 88 6.11 1.73 -1.67
N GLY A 89 6.13 2.25 -2.91
CA GLY A 89 7.37 2.55 -3.62
C GLY A 89 8.06 3.85 -3.20
N ALA A 90 7.36 4.77 -2.51
CA ALA A 90 7.90 6.05 -2.04
C ALA A 90 8.07 6.11 -0.52
N CYS A 91 7.00 5.85 0.24
CA CYS A 91 7.01 5.79 1.71
C CYS A 91 5.76 5.03 2.18
N SER A 92 5.89 4.09 3.12
CA SER A 92 4.77 3.25 3.54
C SER A 92 4.55 3.26 5.04
N GLY A 93 3.37 3.72 5.46
CA GLY A 93 2.93 3.60 6.85
C GLY A 93 2.53 2.18 7.20
N PHE A 94 1.95 1.43 6.26
CA PHE A 94 1.56 0.04 6.46
C PHE A 94 2.76 -0.84 6.84
N HIS A 95 3.92 -0.62 6.21
CA HIS A 95 5.16 -1.30 6.57
C HIS A 95 5.58 -1.07 8.02
N ALA A 96 5.23 0.05 8.65
CA ALA A 96 5.50 0.26 10.07
C ALA A 96 4.66 -0.68 10.97
N ILE A 97 3.40 -0.94 10.59
CA ILE A 97 2.52 -1.89 11.30
C ILE A 97 2.98 -3.33 11.03
N VAL A 98 3.34 -3.65 9.79
CA VAL A 98 3.88 -4.98 9.44
C VAL A 98 5.18 -5.24 10.20
N ALA A 99 6.06 -4.23 10.27
CA ALA A 99 7.33 -4.34 10.98
C ALA A 99 7.13 -4.68 12.47
N SER A 100 6.17 -4.03 13.15
CA SER A 100 5.86 -4.29 14.56
C SER A 100 5.08 -5.58 14.79
N GLY A 101 4.17 -5.95 13.88
CA GLY A 101 3.22 -7.03 14.10
C GLY A 101 3.66 -8.41 13.60
N THR A 102 4.39 -8.47 12.48
CA THR A 102 4.79 -9.73 11.82
C THR A 102 6.29 -9.84 11.63
N THR A 103 6.97 -8.87 11.03
CA THR A 103 8.41 -8.96 10.75
C THR A 103 9.23 -9.13 12.02
N ALA A 104 8.94 -8.35 13.07
CA ALA A 104 9.63 -8.45 14.35
C ALA A 104 9.55 -9.86 14.99
N LYS A 105 8.50 -10.64 14.69
CA LYS A 105 8.33 -12.02 15.19
C LYS A 105 9.05 -13.07 14.35
N GLN A 106 9.54 -12.69 13.18
CA GLN A 106 10.22 -13.57 12.22
C GLN A 106 11.72 -13.34 12.13
N LEU A 107 12.24 -12.30 12.80
CA LEU A 107 13.68 -12.06 12.89
C LEU A 107 14.33 -13.11 13.79
N ASN A 108 15.40 -13.74 13.32
CA ASN A 108 16.20 -14.67 14.11
C ASN A 108 17.02 -13.91 15.17
N HIS A 109 17.63 -12.80 14.77
CA HIS A 109 18.42 -11.94 15.64
C HIS A 109 18.09 -10.46 15.44
N LEU A 110 18.31 -9.65 16.48
CA LEU A 110 18.15 -8.19 16.40
C LEU A 110 19.07 -7.56 15.33
N ARG A 111 20.23 -8.18 15.07
CA ARG A 111 21.17 -7.74 14.02
C ARG A 111 20.56 -7.85 12.62
N ASP A 112 19.58 -8.72 12.42
CA ASP A 112 18.90 -8.93 11.15
C ASP A 112 17.87 -7.83 10.86
N ALA A 113 17.45 -7.06 11.88
CA ALA A 113 16.42 -6.03 11.74
C ALA A 113 16.79 -4.97 10.68
N ARG A 114 18.04 -4.51 10.67
CA ARG A 114 18.52 -3.51 9.70
C ARG A 114 18.56 -4.06 8.26
N PRO A 115 19.25 -5.18 7.96
CA PRO A 115 19.29 -5.69 6.59
C PRO A 115 17.90 -6.09 6.09
N VAL A 116 17.03 -6.65 6.94
CA VAL A 116 15.66 -6.99 6.54
C VAL A 116 14.84 -5.73 6.25
N ALA A 117 14.77 -4.77 7.18
CA ALA A 117 13.94 -3.59 6.98
C ALA A 117 14.45 -2.70 5.84
N TYR A 118 15.76 -2.41 5.80
CA TYR A 118 16.34 -1.56 4.77
C TYR A 118 16.37 -2.26 3.40
N GLY A 119 16.75 -3.54 3.38
CA GLY A 119 16.80 -4.35 2.16
C GLY A 119 15.43 -4.53 1.53
N ALA A 120 14.37 -4.75 2.33
CA ALA A 120 13.00 -4.83 1.83
C ALA A 120 12.57 -3.53 1.13
N MET A 121 12.84 -2.37 1.73
CA MET A 121 12.50 -1.07 1.13
C MET A 121 13.26 -0.80 -0.17
N LEU A 122 14.55 -1.17 -0.24
CA LEU A 122 15.33 -1.04 -1.49
C LEU A 122 14.78 -1.96 -2.59
N LEU A 123 14.50 -3.21 -2.26
CA LEU A 123 13.96 -4.18 -3.20
C LEU A 123 12.58 -3.77 -3.72
N GLU A 124 11.71 -3.28 -2.84
CA GLU A 124 10.38 -2.82 -3.22
C GLU A 124 10.43 -1.57 -4.09
N ALA A 125 11.28 -0.59 -3.75
CA ALA A 125 11.49 0.59 -4.60
C ALA A 125 12.02 0.19 -5.99
N PHE A 126 12.96 -0.75 -6.04
CA PHE A 126 13.48 -1.27 -7.30
C PHE A 126 12.41 -2.01 -8.11
N PHE A 127 11.62 -2.88 -7.47
CA PHE A 127 10.52 -3.57 -8.10
C PHE A 127 9.42 -2.62 -8.60
N ALA A 128 9.19 -1.50 -7.90
CA ALA A 128 8.28 -0.44 -8.36
C ALA A 128 8.78 0.20 -9.67
N CYS A 129 10.09 0.43 -9.82
CA CYS A 129 10.68 0.90 -11.07
C CYS A 129 10.49 -0.11 -12.22
N ILE A 130 10.70 -1.41 -11.95
CA ILE A 130 10.45 -2.46 -12.95
C ILE A 130 8.97 -2.54 -13.34
N SER A 131 8.07 -2.41 -12.36
CA SER A 131 6.62 -2.39 -12.60
C SER A 131 6.21 -1.19 -13.45
N LEU A 132 6.80 -0.01 -13.21
CA LEU A 132 6.59 1.17 -14.04
C LEU A 132 7.10 0.94 -15.47
N ALA A 133 8.31 0.41 -15.63
CA ALA A 133 8.89 0.09 -16.94
C ALA A 133 8.02 -0.92 -17.72
N ALA A 134 7.46 -1.93 -17.02
CA ALA A 134 6.56 -2.92 -17.62
C ALA A 134 5.30 -2.26 -18.19
N VAL A 135 4.77 -1.22 -17.55
CA VAL A 135 3.62 -0.46 -18.06
C VAL A 135 4.03 0.47 -19.21
N MET A 136 5.24 1.06 -19.15
CA MET A 136 5.72 2.04 -20.14
C MET A 136 5.90 1.47 -21.55
N ILE A 137 6.18 0.17 -21.67
CA ILE A 137 6.34 -0.51 -22.97
C ILE A 137 5.00 -0.90 -23.61
N LEU A 138 3.87 -0.71 -22.92
CA LEU A 138 2.55 -1.03 -23.45
C LEU A 138 1.94 0.18 -24.15
N ALA A 139 1.46 0.01 -25.38
CA ALA A 139 0.88 1.10 -26.17
C ALA A 139 -0.45 1.65 -25.61
N GLN A 140 -1.26 0.78 -25.00
CA GLN A 140 -2.55 1.15 -24.40
C GLN A 140 -2.79 0.34 -23.12
N PRO A 141 -2.13 0.68 -21.99
CA PRO A 141 -2.33 0.00 -20.72
C PRO A 141 -3.74 0.32 -20.19
N SER A 142 -4.72 -0.50 -20.59
CA SER A 142 -6.13 -0.32 -20.24
C SER A 142 -6.74 -1.62 -19.72
N GLY A 143 -7.80 -1.49 -18.92
CA GLY A 143 -8.48 -2.63 -18.30
C GLY A 143 -8.06 -2.85 -16.85
N ARG A 144 -7.96 -4.13 -16.45
CA ARG A 144 -7.70 -4.53 -15.06
C ARG A 144 -6.21 -4.35 -14.72
N PRO A 145 -5.86 -3.78 -13.55
CA PRO A 145 -4.47 -3.51 -13.18
C PRO A 145 -3.56 -4.75 -13.19
N ASP A 146 -4.10 -5.90 -12.77
CA ASP A 146 -3.39 -7.18 -12.74
C ASP A 146 -2.98 -7.65 -14.14
N ALA A 147 -3.90 -7.53 -15.11
CA ALA A 147 -3.63 -7.90 -16.49
C ALA A 147 -2.64 -6.92 -17.16
N VAL A 148 -2.77 -5.62 -16.89
CA VAL A 148 -1.83 -4.60 -17.40
C VAL A 148 -0.41 -4.89 -16.91
N PHE A 149 -0.25 -5.14 -15.60
CA PHE A 149 1.04 -5.55 -15.04
C PHE A 149 1.56 -6.84 -15.68
N ALA A 150 0.71 -7.86 -15.78
CA ALA A 150 1.10 -9.16 -16.32
C ALA A 150 1.52 -9.10 -17.79
N ASN A 151 0.88 -8.27 -18.61
CA ASN A 151 1.24 -8.06 -20.01
C ASN A 151 2.66 -7.51 -20.17
N GLY A 152 3.01 -6.48 -19.40
CA GLY A 152 4.35 -5.89 -19.47
C GLY A 152 5.43 -6.84 -18.98
N VAL A 153 5.17 -7.48 -17.83
CA VAL A 153 6.09 -8.49 -17.27
C VAL A 153 6.27 -9.68 -18.20
N ALA A 154 5.20 -10.13 -18.88
CA ALA A 154 5.28 -11.26 -19.80
C ALA A 154 6.27 -11.00 -20.94
N LEU A 155 6.33 -9.76 -21.44
CA LEU A 155 7.32 -9.35 -22.44
C LEU A 155 8.73 -9.41 -21.87
N PHE A 156 8.96 -8.87 -20.67
CA PHE A 156 10.28 -8.99 -20.04
C PHE A 156 10.70 -10.45 -19.85
N LEU A 157 9.82 -11.30 -19.33
CA LEU A 157 10.10 -12.73 -19.16
C LEU A 157 10.40 -13.44 -20.49
N HIS A 158 9.66 -13.10 -21.55
CA HIS A 158 9.91 -13.62 -22.90
C HIS A 158 11.31 -13.23 -23.39
N HIS A 159 11.68 -11.95 -23.32
CA HIS A 159 13.00 -11.49 -23.76
C HIS A 159 14.13 -11.97 -22.86
N ALA A 160 13.90 -12.12 -21.55
CA ALA A 160 14.90 -12.65 -20.61
C ALA A 160 15.30 -14.09 -20.94
N THR A 161 14.40 -14.84 -21.57
CA THR A 161 14.65 -16.21 -22.05
C THR A 161 15.02 -16.26 -23.53
N PHE A 162 15.37 -15.12 -24.13
CA PHE A 162 15.69 -14.99 -25.56
C PHE A 162 14.59 -15.52 -26.49
N GLY A 163 13.34 -15.48 -26.04
CA GLY A 163 12.17 -15.93 -26.78
C GLY A 163 11.76 -17.38 -26.53
N LEU A 164 12.50 -18.13 -25.70
CA LEU A 164 12.18 -19.54 -25.40
C LEU A 164 10.88 -19.70 -24.61
N LEU A 165 10.55 -18.76 -23.71
CA LEU A 165 9.31 -18.77 -22.96
C LEU A 165 8.20 -18.05 -23.74
N PRO A 166 7.13 -18.74 -24.18
CA PRO A 166 6.04 -18.10 -24.90
C PRO A 166 5.34 -17.05 -24.03
N VAL A 167 4.98 -15.91 -24.63
CA VAL A 167 4.35 -14.76 -23.92
C VAL A 167 3.09 -15.18 -23.16
N GLY A 168 2.28 -16.09 -23.71
CA GLY A 168 1.07 -16.58 -23.03
C GLY A 168 1.37 -17.32 -21.72
N VAL A 169 2.44 -18.12 -21.68
CA VAL A 169 2.88 -18.82 -20.46
C VAL A 169 3.46 -17.81 -19.47
N ALA A 170 4.29 -16.89 -19.96
CA ALA A 170 4.87 -15.82 -19.15
C ALA A 170 3.79 -14.94 -18.50
N HIS A 171 2.71 -14.62 -19.23
CA HIS A 171 1.57 -13.87 -18.73
C HIS A 171 0.83 -14.61 -17.61
N GLY A 172 0.59 -15.92 -17.76
CA GLY A 172 0.00 -16.74 -16.70
C GLY A 172 0.86 -16.75 -15.42
N PHE A 173 2.19 -16.86 -15.58
CA PHE A 173 3.12 -16.78 -14.46
C PHE A 173 3.12 -15.40 -13.80
N ALA A 174 3.07 -14.32 -14.57
CA ALA A 174 3.02 -12.96 -14.05
C ALA A 174 1.71 -12.69 -13.25
N LEU A 175 0.57 -13.21 -13.73
CA LEU A 175 -0.69 -13.16 -12.97
C LEU A 175 -0.61 -13.97 -11.66
N LEU A 176 0.03 -15.13 -11.67
CA LEU A 176 0.26 -15.92 -10.46
C LEU A 176 1.12 -15.16 -9.44
N CYS A 177 2.20 -14.51 -9.88
CA CYS A 177 3.04 -13.67 -9.03
C CYS A 177 2.22 -12.52 -8.43
N PHE A 178 1.47 -11.80 -9.27
CA PHE A 178 0.62 -10.69 -8.84
C PHE A 178 -0.44 -11.12 -7.82
N ALA A 179 -1.13 -12.23 -8.08
CA ALA A 179 -2.10 -12.79 -7.15
C ALA A 179 -1.44 -13.13 -5.80
N THR A 180 -0.24 -13.73 -5.82
CA THR A 180 0.50 -14.07 -4.60
C THR A 180 0.77 -12.84 -3.74
N PHE A 181 1.23 -11.74 -4.33
CA PHE A 181 1.48 -10.48 -3.61
C PHE A 181 0.20 -9.91 -2.97
N ILE A 182 -0.93 -9.96 -3.68
CA ILE A 182 -2.22 -9.49 -3.15
C ILE A 182 -2.65 -10.34 -1.96
N PHE A 183 -2.60 -11.66 -2.08
CA PHE A 183 -3.04 -12.53 -1.01
C PHE A 183 -2.16 -12.41 0.24
N ASP A 184 -0.85 -12.27 0.08
CA ASP A 184 0.07 -12.07 1.20
C ASP A 184 -0.28 -10.78 1.96
N THR A 185 -0.59 -9.72 1.21
CA THR A 185 -1.05 -8.44 1.78
C THR A 185 -2.39 -8.60 2.49
N LEU A 186 -3.34 -9.33 1.90
CA LEU A 186 -4.67 -9.56 2.45
C LEU A 186 -4.63 -10.38 3.75
N ASP A 187 -3.78 -11.40 3.83
CA ASP A 187 -3.55 -12.18 5.05
C ASP A 187 -2.93 -11.33 6.15
N ALA A 188 -1.91 -10.53 5.81
CA ALA A 188 -1.26 -9.62 6.75
C ALA A 188 -2.25 -8.56 7.27
N CYS A 189 -3.01 -7.91 6.38
CA CYS A 189 -4.00 -6.88 6.72
C CYS A 189 -5.05 -7.41 7.69
N THR A 190 -5.68 -8.55 7.39
CA THR A 190 -6.77 -9.10 8.22
C THR A 190 -6.25 -9.49 9.60
N ARG A 191 -5.05 -10.07 9.67
CA ARG A 191 -4.41 -10.45 10.93
C ARG A 191 -4.02 -9.23 11.77
N LEU A 192 -3.39 -8.23 11.16
CA LEU A 192 -2.95 -7.01 11.85
C LEU A 192 -4.14 -6.19 12.34
N ALA A 193 -5.19 -6.04 11.53
CA ALA A 193 -6.40 -5.36 11.94
C ALA A 193 -7.06 -6.03 13.15
N ARG A 194 -7.08 -7.37 13.19
CA ARG A 194 -7.50 -8.12 14.37
C ARG A 194 -6.64 -7.81 15.60
N TYR A 195 -5.31 -7.78 15.46
CA TYR A 195 -4.42 -7.44 16.58
C TYR A 195 -4.68 -6.02 17.09
N VAL A 196 -4.80 -5.05 16.19
CA VAL A 196 -5.09 -3.66 16.54
C VAL A 196 -6.43 -3.54 17.25
N LEU A 197 -7.48 -4.20 16.74
CA LEU A 197 -8.81 -4.15 17.37
C LEU A 197 -8.82 -4.78 18.77
N MET A 198 -8.12 -5.91 18.93
CA MET A 198 -7.99 -6.56 20.23
C MET A 198 -7.21 -5.68 21.23
N GLU A 199 -6.13 -5.03 20.78
CA GLU A 199 -5.33 -4.13 21.61
C GLU A 199 -6.11 -2.89 22.03
N LEU A 200 -6.83 -2.25 21.10
CA LEU A 200 -7.67 -1.08 21.38
C LEU A 200 -8.78 -1.35 22.40
N LEU A 201 -9.33 -2.57 22.40
CA LEU A 201 -10.44 -2.96 23.29
C LEU A 201 -9.97 -3.74 24.54
N GLY A 202 -8.67 -3.96 24.70
CA GLY A 202 -8.12 -4.77 25.80
C GLY A 202 -8.57 -6.23 25.77
N TRP A 203 -8.96 -6.73 24.60
CA TRP A 203 -9.54 -8.06 24.43
C TRP A 203 -8.46 -9.15 24.33
N VAL A 204 -8.69 -10.25 25.06
CA VAL A 204 -7.80 -11.41 25.10
C VAL A 204 -8.57 -12.72 24.91
N GLY A 205 -7.91 -13.75 24.37
CA GLY A 205 -8.50 -15.07 24.18
C GLY A 205 -9.12 -15.32 22.81
N THR A 206 -9.52 -16.57 22.58
CA THR A 206 -9.97 -17.08 21.26
C THR A 206 -11.33 -16.54 20.83
N ALA A 207 -12.28 -16.43 21.76
CA ALA A 207 -13.61 -15.89 21.48
C ALA A 207 -13.54 -14.43 20.97
N HIS A 208 -12.75 -13.59 21.64
CA HIS A 208 -12.53 -12.23 21.18
C HIS A 208 -11.73 -12.16 19.88
N ALA A 209 -10.79 -13.09 19.64
CA ALA A 209 -10.09 -13.17 18.36
C ALA A 209 -11.05 -13.49 17.20
N LEU A 210 -11.99 -14.43 17.40
CA LEU A 210 -13.04 -14.74 16.42
C LEU A 210 -13.91 -13.52 16.14
N LEU A 211 -14.37 -12.85 17.19
CA LEU A 211 -15.20 -11.65 17.07
C LEU A 211 -14.46 -10.50 16.38
N ALA A 212 -13.21 -10.23 16.77
CA ALA A 212 -12.39 -9.18 16.16
C ALA A 212 -12.11 -9.46 14.68
N THR A 213 -11.92 -10.73 14.31
CA THR A 213 -11.78 -11.13 12.89
C THR A 213 -13.09 -10.90 12.12
N ALA A 214 -14.23 -11.28 12.70
CA ALA A 214 -15.54 -11.07 12.09
C ALA A 214 -15.84 -9.57 11.88
N ILE A 215 -15.56 -8.73 12.88
CA ILE A 215 -15.71 -7.27 12.79
C ILE A 215 -14.80 -6.71 11.69
N THR A 216 -13.54 -7.16 11.63
CA THR A 216 -12.57 -6.74 10.61
C THR A 216 -13.08 -7.06 9.19
N LEU A 217 -13.71 -8.21 8.99
CA LEU A 217 -14.20 -8.66 7.68
C LEU A 217 -15.63 -8.20 7.36
N ALA A 218 -16.36 -7.65 8.32
CA ALA A 218 -17.72 -7.16 8.12
C ALA A 218 -17.77 -6.04 7.07
N GLY A 219 -16.84 -5.10 7.10
CA GLY A 219 -16.74 -4.03 6.10
C GLY A 219 -16.54 -4.56 4.67
N PRO A 220 -15.49 -5.35 4.40
CA PRO A 220 -15.30 -6.03 3.12
C PRO A 220 -16.49 -6.88 2.68
N LEU A 221 -17.16 -7.57 3.61
CA LEU A 221 -18.35 -8.37 3.31
C LEU A 221 -19.51 -7.49 2.81
N VAL A 222 -19.82 -6.41 3.52
CA VAL A 222 -20.86 -5.46 3.08
C VAL A 222 -20.54 -4.94 1.68
N LEU A 223 -19.30 -4.52 1.44
CA LEU A 223 -18.87 -4.02 0.14
C LEU A 223 -18.95 -5.07 -0.98
N ALA A 224 -18.64 -6.34 -0.68
CA ALA A 224 -18.72 -7.44 -1.63
C ALA A 224 -20.15 -7.81 -2.03
N LEU A 225 -21.13 -7.47 -1.19
CA LEU A 225 -22.56 -7.71 -1.42
C LEU A 225 -23.27 -6.51 -2.08
N LEU A 226 -22.68 -5.32 -2.02
CA LEU A 226 -23.23 -4.15 -2.69
C LEU A 226 -23.14 -4.27 -4.21
N PRO A 227 -24.12 -3.73 -4.96
CA PRO A 227 -24.03 -3.67 -6.41
C PRO A 227 -22.83 -2.83 -6.84
N PRO A 228 -22.23 -3.11 -8.01
CA PRO A 228 -21.12 -2.34 -8.54
C PRO A 228 -21.47 -0.85 -8.59
N ALA A 229 -20.53 0.00 -8.16
CA ALA A 229 -20.69 1.43 -8.32
C ALA A 229 -20.74 1.76 -9.83
N GLU A 230 -21.50 2.76 -10.25
CA GLU A 230 -21.48 3.29 -11.60
C GLU A 230 -21.14 4.79 -11.54
N VAL A 231 -20.54 5.34 -12.59
CA VAL A 231 -20.40 6.79 -12.70
C VAL A 231 -20.56 7.13 -14.18
N GLY A 232 -21.62 7.86 -14.52
CA GLY A 232 -21.93 8.21 -15.92
C GLY A 232 -22.22 6.99 -16.81
N GLY A 233 -22.94 5.99 -16.29
CA GLY A 233 -23.33 4.79 -17.04
C GLY A 233 -22.20 3.77 -17.26
N LYS A 234 -21.04 3.95 -16.62
CA LYS A 234 -19.95 2.97 -16.61
C LYS A 234 -19.75 2.40 -15.21
N THR A 235 -19.62 1.08 -15.11
CA THR A 235 -19.27 0.40 -13.86
C THR A 235 -17.89 0.85 -13.37
N LEU A 236 -17.85 1.45 -12.19
CA LEU A 236 -16.64 1.80 -11.46
C LEU A 236 -16.23 0.58 -10.61
N PRO A 237 -15.08 -0.05 -10.89
CA PRO A 237 -14.63 -1.17 -10.07
C PRO A 237 -14.32 -0.70 -8.65
N LEU A 238 -14.74 -1.49 -7.66
CA LEU A 238 -14.66 -1.15 -6.24
C LEU A 238 -13.24 -0.80 -5.76
N TRP A 239 -12.20 -1.40 -6.35
CA TRP A 239 -10.82 -1.05 -5.98
C TRP A 239 -10.47 0.42 -6.30
N ARG A 240 -11.04 1.02 -7.37
CA ARG A 240 -10.80 2.42 -7.75
C ARG A 240 -11.40 3.41 -6.76
N VAL A 241 -12.49 3.01 -6.13
CA VAL A 241 -13.17 3.76 -5.08
C VAL A 241 -12.23 3.92 -3.88
N PHE A 242 -11.70 2.79 -3.38
CA PHE A 242 -10.91 2.80 -2.14
C PHE A 242 -9.42 3.07 -2.33
N TRP A 243 -8.86 3.00 -3.54
CA TRP A 243 -7.42 3.19 -3.75
C TRP A 243 -6.91 4.55 -3.25
N GLY A 244 -7.64 5.63 -3.52
CA GLY A 244 -7.29 6.97 -3.04
C GLY A 244 -7.30 7.07 -1.51
N LEU A 245 -8.32 6.48 -0.86
CA LEU A 245 -8.46 6.43 0.60
C LEU A 245 -7.39 5.56 1.27
N PHE A 246 -7.07 4.42 0.66
CA PHE A 246 -5.96 3.57 1.08
C PHE A 246 -4.64 4.34 1.01
N GLY A 247 -4.38 5.01 -0.12
CA GLY A 247 -3.20 5.83 -0.32
C GLY A 247 -3.03 6.91 0.77
N THR A 248 -4.06 7.72 1.01
CA THR A 248 -3.98 8.78 2.04
C THR A 248 -3.86 8.24 3.45
N SER A 249 -4.64 7.22 3.81
CA SER A 249 -4.55 6.62 5.16
C SER A 249 -3.17 6.02 5.41
N ASN A 250 -2.58 5.36 4.41
CA ASN A 250 -1.21 4.85 4.49
C ASN A 250 -0.18 5.98 4.69
N GLN A 251 -0.33 7.12 4.01
CA GLN A 251 0.61 8.22 4.18
C GLN A 251 0.43 9.00 5.49
N LEU A 252 -0.79 9.09 6.03
CA LEU A 252 -1.02 9.62 7.37
C LEU A 252 -0.38 8.74 8.45
N LEU A 253 -0.47 7.42 8.29
CA LEU A 253 0.19 6.46 9.18
C LEU A 253 1.73 6.54 9.07
N ALA A 254 2.26 6.77 7.86
CA ALA A 254 3.68 7.02 7.66
C ALA A 254 4.13 8.28 8.42
N ALA A 255 3.36 9.38 8.29
CA ALA A 255 3.64 10.62 8.99
C ALA A 255 3.60 10.44 10.52
N LEU A 256 2.62 9.71 11.07
CA LEU A 256 2.54 9.39 12.49
C LEU A 256 3.75 8.58 12.96
N THR A 257 4.16 7.58 12.19
CA THR A 257 5.34 6.75 12.51
C THR A 257 6.61 7.60 12.54
N LEU A 258 6.85 8.42 11.52
CA LEU A 258 8.01 9.31 11.44
C LEU A 258 8.01 10.37 12.54
N LEU A 259 6.84 10.89 12.92
CA LEU A 259 6.69 11.78 14.06
C LEU A 259 7.10 11.07 15.35
N GLY A 260 6.58 9.86 15.62
CA GLY A 260 6.96 9.06 16.79
C GLY A 260 8.47 8.78 16.86
N LEU A 261 9.09 8.42 15.74
CA LEU A 261 10.55 8.25 15.64
C LEU A 261 11.31 9.56 15.92
N THR A 262 10.79 10.69 15.43
CA THR A 262 11.36 12.01 15.70
C THR A 262 11.36 12.33 17.19
N VAL A 263 10.23 12.11 17.87
CA VAL A 263 10.11 12.31 19.32
C VAL A 263 11.11 11.44 20.07
N TRP A 264 11.18 10.17 19.69
CA TRP A 264 12.05 9.19 20.34
C TRP A 264 13.54 9.58 20.19
N LEU A 265 13.98 9.92 18.97
CA LEU A 265 15.35 10.36 18.70
C LEU A 265 15.69 11.64 19.47
N TYR A 266 14.77 12.61 19.47
CA TYR A 266 14.96 13.87 20.18
C TYR A 266 15.09 13.66 21.70
N ARG A 267 14.26 12.81 22.30
CA ARG A 267 14.34 12.45 23.73
C ARG A 267 15.58 11.65 24.08
N ARG A 268 16.20 10.96 23.11
CA ARG A 268 17.50 10.30 23.26
C ARG A 268 18.68 11.25 23.08
N GLY A 269 18.45 12.54 22.83
CA GLY A 269 19.51 13.51 22.55
C GLY A 269 20.20 13.32 21.21
N ARG A 270 19.60 12.57 20.26
CA ARG A 270 20.13 12.36 18.92
C ARG A 270 19.50 13.35 17.94
N GLY A 271 20.19 13.65 16.84
CA GLY A 271 19.62 14.42 15.74
C GLY A 271 18.37 13.72 15.19
N ALA A 272 17.27 14.45 15.07
CA ALA A 272 15.98 13.93 14.62
C ALA A 272 15.51 14.55 13.29
N TRP A 273 16.35 15.37 12.64
CA TRP A 273 15.99 16.11 11.44
C TRP A 273 15.62 15.19 10.26
N PHE A 274 16.31 14.05 10.13
CA PHE A 274 16.13 13.10 9.03
C PHE A 274 14.85 12.26 9.15
N THR A 275 14.19 12.25 10.32
CA THR A 275 12.82 11.71 10.47
C THR A 275 11.79 12.83 10.47
N PHE A 276 12.13 14.00 11.01
CA PHE A 276 11.24 15.15 11.10
C PHE A 276 10.89 15.74 9.74
N VAL A 277 11.89 15.98 8.88
CA VAL A 277 11.67 16.58 7.55
C VAL A 277 10.74 15.69 6.70
N PRO A 278 10.97 14.37 6.59
CA PRO A 278 10.02 13.47 5.95
C PRO A 278 8.65 13.46 6.62
N ALA A 279 8.56 13.52 7.96
CA ALA A 279 7.26 13.55 8.65
C ALA A 279 6.42 14.76 8.24
N VAL A 280 7.03 15.96 8.19
CA VAL A 280 6.36 17.20 7.79
C VAL A 280 5.91 17.11 6.33
N LEU A 281 6.81 16.68 5.44
CA LEU A 281 6.48 16.51 4.02
C LEU A 281 5.29 15.55 3.83
N MET A 282 5.34 14.37 4.47
CA MET A 282 4.29 13.37 4.36
C MET A 282 2.96 13.86 4.92
N LEU A 283 2.97 14.59 6.03
CA LEU A 283 1.76 15.19 6.60
C LEU A 283 1.15 16.24 5.67
N SER A 284 1.97 17.14 5.12
CA SER A 284 1.52 18.18 4.18
C SER A 284 0.92 17.60 2.90
N VAL A 285 1.61 16.63 2.29
CA VAL A 285 1.17 15.95 1.06
C VAL A 285 -0.12 15.16 1.29
N SER A 286 -0.24 14.50 2.45
CA SER A 286 -1.45 13.77 2.84
C SER A 286 -2.65 14.70 3.02
N LEU A 287 -2.48 15.81 3.75
CA LEU A 287 -3.52 16.81 3.97
C LEU A 287 -3.99 17.46 2.67
N TRP A 288 -3.05 17.80 1.78
CA TRP A 288 -3.38 18.36 0.46
C TRP A 288 -4.15 17.32 -0.38
N SER A 289 -3.65 16.08 -0.49
CA SER A 289 -4.33 15.03 -1.26
C SER A 289 -5.75 14.77 -0.74
N LEU A 290 -5.92 14.73 0.58
CA LEU A 290 -7.20 14.53 1.23
C LEU A 290 -8.17 15.69 0.99
N GLY A 291 -7.67 16.93 0.98
CA GLY A 291 -8.45 18.11 0.61
C GLY A 291 -8.97 18.03 -0.84
N LEU A 292 -8.12 17.65 -1.79
CA LEU A 292 -8.51 17.47 -3.20
C LEU A 292 -9.55 16.35 -3.37
N MET A 293 -9.36 15.22 -2.69
CA MET A 293 -10.31 14.11 -2.73
C MET A 293 -11.65 14.49 -2.09
N LEU A 294 -11.64 15.19 -0.95
CA LEU A 294 -12.87 15.64 -0.29
C LEU A 294 -13.66 16.60 -1.18
N GLN A 295 -13.00 17.54 -1.86
CA GLN A 295 -13.66 18.42 -2.84
C GLN A 295 -14.32 17.61 -3.96
N THR A 296 -13.62 16.59 -4.46
CA THR A 296 -14.13 15.69 -5.50
C THR A 296 -15.34 14.89 -5.01
N TYR A 297 -15.28 14.31 -3.81
CA TYR A 297 -16.36 13.52 -3.23
C TYR A 297 -17.58 14.38 -2.91
N LEU A 298 -17.40 15.55 -2.29
CA LEU A 298 -18.49 16.49 -2.01
C LEU A 298 -19.14 17.01 -3.30
N GLY A 299 -18.35 17.22 -4.36
CA GLY A 299 -18.87 17.59 -5.69
C GLY A 299 -19.78 16.52 -6.28
N ARG A 300 -19.45 15.23 -6.08
CA ARG A 300 -20.30 14.09 -6.52
C ARG A 300 -21.60 14.00 -5.74
N LEU A 301 -21.56 14.24 -4.43
CA LEU A 301 -22.76 14.23 -3.58
C LEU A 301 -23.77 15.32 -3.96
N ARG A 302 -23.31 16.41 -4.60
CA ARG A 302 -24.17 17.50 -5.10
C ARG A 302 -24.81 17.18 -6.46
N GLY A 303 -24.37 16.11 -7.15
CA GLY A 303 -24.91 15.66 -8.43
C GLY A 303 -26.01 14.61 -8.28
N SER A 304 -26.90 14.53 -9.26
CA SER A 304 -28.07 13.63 -9.28
C SER A 304 -27.77 12.21 -9.81
N ALA A 305 -26.55 11.70 -9.60
CA ALA A 305 -26.18 10.37 -10.06
C ALA A 305 -26.74 9.27 -9.13
N PRO A 306 -27.39 8.21 -9.66
CA PRO A 306 -27.96 7.13 -8.85
C PRO A 306 -26.89 6.14 -8.38
N ILE A 307 -25.88 6.62 -7.64
CA ILE A 307 -24.83 5.80 -7.00
C ILE A 307 -24.51 6.40 -5.64
N ALA A 308 -25.45 6.22 -4.71
CA ALA A 308 -25.46 6.90 -3.41
C ALA A 308 -24.54 6.20 -2.39
N THR A 309 -24.71 4.89 -2.16
CA THR A 309 -24.18 4.25 -0.95
C THR A 309 -22.65 4.22 -0.88
N VAL A 310 -21.97 3.81 -1.97
CA VAL A 310 -20.50 3.71 -1.98
C VAL A 310 -19.84 5.09 -1.90
N GLN A 311 -20.42 6.10 -2.57
CA GLN A 311 -19.92 7.48 -2.52
C GLN A 311 -20.10 8.13 -1.15
N HIS A 312 -21.20 7.83 -0.45
CA HIS A 312 -21.39 8.27 0.93
C HIS A 312 -20.37 7.62 1.88
N ILE A 313 -20.05 6.33 1.68
CA ILE A 313 -19.00 5.64 2.44
C ILE A 313 -17.64 6.30 2.18
N GLU A 314 -17.29 6.59 0.93
CA GLU A 314 -16.05 7.29 0.59
C GLU A 314 -15.94 8.65 1.26
N ALA A 315 -17.00 9.46 1.17
CA ALA A 315 -17.03 10.79 1.76
C ALA A 315 -16.93 10.73 3.29
N GLY A 316 -17.61 9.76 3.92
CA GLY A 316 -17.56 9.54 5.36
C GLY A 316 -16.17 9.12 5.84
N VAL A 317 -15.52 8.16 5.15
CA VAL A 317 -14.16 7.74 5.47
C VAL A 317 -13.16 8.87 5.21
N ALA A 318 -13.30 9.62 4.12
CA ALA A 318 -12.46 10.79 3.85
C ALA A 318 -12.59 11.86 4.95
N ALA A 319 -13.81 12.17 5.37
CA ALA A 319 -14.07 13.12 6.45
C ALA A 319 -13.45 12.64 7.78
N LEU A 320 -13.57 11.35 8.10
CA LEU A 320 -12.91 10.76 9.26
C LEU A 320 -11.39 10.91 9.18
N LEU A 321 -10.79 10.63 8.02
CA LEU A 321 -9.35 10.82 7.80
C LEU A 321 -8.93 12.29 7.98
N VAL A 322 -9.78 13.26 7.62
CA VAL A 322 -9.49 14.69 7.83
C VAL A 322 -9.44 15.01 9.32
N VAL A 323 -10.41 14.49 10.08
CA VAL A 323 -10.44 14.66 11.54
C VAL A 323 -9.19 14.04 12.18
N LEU A 324 -8.84 12.81 11.79
CA LEU A 324 -7.65 12.13 12.29
C LEU A 324 -6.35 12.85 11.90
N ALA A 325 -6.27 13.39 10.68
CA ALA A 325 -5.12 14.18 10.26
C ALA A 325 -5.01 15.48 11.06
N GLY A 326 -6.13 16.17 11.31
CA GLY A 326 -6.18 17.36 12.16
C GLY A 326 -5.75 17.06 13.59
N TRP A 327 -6.22 15.95 14.15
CA TRP A 327 -5.77 15.45 15.46
C TRP A 327 -4.26 15.23 15.49
N LEU A 328 -3.71 14.56 14.48
CA LEU A 328 -2.27 14.31 14.37
C LEU A 328 -1.45 15.60 14.34
N VAL A 329 -1.92 16.63 13.63
CA VAL A 329 -1.28 17.96 13.61
C VAL A 329 -1.29 18.58 15.01
N ILE A 330 -2.42 18.52 15.71
CA ILE A 330 -2.53 19.06 17.08
C ILE A 330 -1.55 18.36 18.02
N GLU A 331 -1.51 17.02 18.00
CA GLU A 331 -0.57 16.24 18.80
C GLU A 331 0.88 16.61 18.50
N ALA A 332 1.24 16.75 17.22
CA ALA A 332 2.58 17.20 16.83
C ALA A 332 2.93 18.58 17.43
N LEU A 333 1.99 19.53 17.39
CA LEU A 333 2.18 20.88 17.94
C LEU A 333 2.28 20.88 19.47
N VAL A 334 1.42 20.13 20.17
CA VAL A 334 1.49 19.98 21.63
C VAL A 334 2.82 19.35 22.05
N LEU A 335 3.26 18.36 21.28
CA LEU A 335 4.47 17.64 21.57
C LEU A 335 5.72 18.51 21.38
N THR A 336 5.80 19.32 20.32
CA THR A 336 6.91 20.29 20.15
C THR A 336 7.03 21.28 21.31
N ARG A 337 5.91 21.68 21.92
CA ARG A 337 5.90 22.58 23.09
C ARG A 337 6.35 21.90 24.39
N SER A 338 6.10 20.60 24.53
CA SER A 338 6.46 19.81 25.72
C SER A 338 7.84 19.16 25.64
N LEU A 339 8.46 19.12 24.46
CA LEU A 339 9.77 18.52 24.21
C LEU A 339 10.92 19.35 24.82
N ARG A 340 11.23 19.11 26.09
CA ARG A 340 12.49 19.56 26.71
C ARG A 340 13.62 18.61 26.30
N ARG A 341 14.74 19.15 25.77
CA ARG A 341 15.95 18.33 25.58
C ARG A 341 16.40 17.77 26.94
N PRO A 342 16.77 16.49 27.04
CA PRO A 342 17.47 16.02 28.23
C PRO A 342 18.72 16.88 28.44
N ARG A 343 18.97 17.33 29.68
CA ARG A 343 20.26 17.93 30.02
C ARG A 343 21.31 16.84 29.84
N VAL A 344 22.10 16.92 28.78
CA VAL A 344 23.28 16.08 28.61
C VAL A 344 24.25 16.48 29.73
N GLY A 345 24.33 15.66 30.79
CA GLY A 345 25.34 15.82 31.81
C GLY A 345 26.74 15.63 31.20
N PRO A 346 27.82 16.21 31.78
CA PRO A 346 29.15 16.24 31.19
C PRO A 346 29.80 14.87 30.88
N SER A 347 29.21 13.76 31.34
CA SER A 347 29.83 12.42 31.32
C SER A 347 29.78 11.68 29.99
N ALA A 348 29.04 12.15 28.97
CA ALA A 348 28.82 11.39 27.74
C ALA A 348 29.84 11.65 26.61
N LYS A 349 30.90 12.45 26.86
CA LYS A 349 31.99 12.67 25.89
C LYS A 349 33.14 11.65 26.00
N ALA A 350 33.11 10.74 26.97
CA ALA A 350 34.21 9.80 27.22
C ALA A 350 34.01 8.39 26.60
N ALA A 351 32.92 8.15 25.86
CA ALA A 351 32.67 6.86 25.20
C ALA A 351 32.07 7.06 23.81
N ALA A 352 32.87 7.62 22.90
CA ALA A 352 32.62 7.64 21.47
C ALA A 352 33.87 7.18 20.74
#